data_AF-A0A1F9NCA1-F1
#
_entry.id   AF-A0A1F9NCA1-F1
#
_cell.length_a   1.000
_cell.length_b   1.000
_cell.length_c   1.000
_cell.angle_alpha   90.00
_cell.angle_beta   90.00
_cell.angle_gamma   90.00
#
_symmetry.space_group_name_H-M   'P 1'
#
loop_
_entity.id
_entity.type
_entity.pdbx_description
1 polymer ?
#
loop_
_entity_poly.entity_id
_entity_poly.type
_entity_poly.pdbx_seq_one_letter_code
_entity_poly.pdbx_strand_id
1 'polypeptide(L)'
;MTDMNKNLRNLPGVDHLLELAKKDQKFSDIPRSVVLDSLRQTLDRIRKDILAGTDPVITDDIILENALISAQEKIKPRLVSLINATGVVLHTNLGRALLCDEALFHITAVAKTYSNLELNIETGKRGSRYDAVDGLICELTGAQSAIVVNNNAGAVLLALNTLARHKEVVVSRGELVEIGGSFRVPDVMEKSGCILKEVGTTNRTHLRDYEAAASERTALFLKVHTSNYKIEGFTTSVALKDLVSLGRGKGVSVMEDLGSGTLIDFSKYGLPHEPTVGDAVRSGADVVTFSGDKLLGGPQAGIIVGKKESIDQIRKNPLTRALRIDKLTLAALESTLKLYRDEERAMQDIPTLKMLTLPFTEILKKADILFHAIKNAIGSLAEIKFSDMNSRPGGGSFPELDLPTRCVTVQPVNLTVSRLETAMRLSTPAIIGRIEDDRYILDPRTIQDGQETIISSTLARILKEK
;
A
#
# COMPACT_ATOMS: atom_id res chain seq x y z
N MET A 1 21.14 43.81 38.24
CA MET A 1 20.33 43.13 37.22
C MET A 1 20.62 41.65 37.36
N THR A 2 19.62 40.80 37.55
CA THR A 2 19.81 39.34 37.53
C THR A 2 20.39 38.91 36.18
N ASP A 3 21.29 37.93 36.15
CA ASP A 3 21.93 37.45 34.91
C ASP A 3 20.91 37.07 33.82
N MET A 4 19.75 36.57 34.24
CA MET A 4 18.58 36.33 33.39
C MET A 4 18.11 37.56 32.57
N ASN A 5 18.03 38.75 33.19
CA ASN A 5 17.63 39.98 32.51
C ASN A 5 18.70 40.51 31.54
N LYS A 6 19.97 40.19 31.80
CA LYS A 6 21.10 40.52 30.91
C LYS A 6 21.07 39.62 29.67
N ASN A 7 20.87 38.32 29.84
CA ASN A 7 20.80 37.36 28.74
C ASN A 7 19.60 37.58 27.82
N LEU A 8 18.42 37.92 28.36
CA LEU A 8 17.24 38.25 27.54
C LEU A 8 17.46 39.47 26.65
N ARG A 9 18.22 40.47 27.11
CA ARG A 9 18.55 41.67 26.32
C ARG A 9 19.61 41.41 25.26
N ASN A 10 20.43 40.37 25.42
CA ASN A 10 21.48 39.99 24.48
C ASN A 10 20.96 39.16 23.29
N LEU A 11 19.66 38.79 23.26
CA LEU A 11 19.08 38.10 22.11
C LEU A 11 19.09 39.02 20.88
N PRO A 12 19.69 38.59 19.75
CA PRO A 12 19.69 39.38 18.53
C PRO A 12 18.28 39.55 17.96
N GLY A 13 18.07 40.68 17.27
CA GLY A 13 16.83 40.92 16.55
C GLY A 13 16.64 39.94 15.40
N VAL A 14 15.42 39.47 15.18
CA VAL A 14 15.13 38.50 14.11
C VAL A 14 15.46 39.06 12.71
N ASP A 15 15.30 40.36 12.49
CA ASP A 15 15.62 41.01 11.22
C ASP A 15 17.12 41.01 10.93
N HIS A 16 17.96 41.20 11.96
CA HIS A 16 19.41 41.08 11.85
C HIS A 16 19.83 39.67 11.42
N LEU A 17 19.32 38.65 12.11
CA LEU A 17 19.59 37.26 11.77
C LEU A 17 19.08 36.89 10.38
N LEU A 18 17.95 37.46 9.96
CA LEU A 18 17.41 37.22 8.63
C LEU A 18 18.29 37.82 7.53
N GLU A 19 18.89 39.00 7.75
CA GLU A 19 19.87 39.60 6.82
C GLU A 19 21.17 38.79 6.76
N LEU A 20 21.61 38.20 7.88
CA LEU A 20 22.74 37.27 7.88
C LEU A 20 22.41 35.99 7.12
N ALA A 21 21.25 35.38 7.37
CA ALA A 21 20.81 34.17 6.67
C ALA A 21 20.69 34.38 5.16
N LYS A 22 20.24 35.56 4.69
CA LYS A 22 20.20 35.90 3.25
C LYS A 22 21.58 35.87 2.57
N LYS A 23 22.65 36.15 3.31
CA LYS A 23 24.03 36.16 2.80
C LYS A 23 24.70 34.79 2.88
N ASP A 24 24.12 33.87 3.65
CA ASP A 24 24.63 32.51 3.79
C ASP A 24 24.01 31.59 2.72
N GLN A 25 24.88 31.02 1.89
CA GLN A 25 24.50 30.11 0.82
C GLN A 25 23.70 28.89 1.31
N LYS A 26 23.86 28.47 2.58
CA LYS A 26 23.14 27.36 3.17
C LYS A 26 21.61 27.56 3.20
N PHE A 27 21.14 28.80 3.16
CA PHE A 27 19.71 29.14 3.16
C PHE A 27 19.14 29.42 1.77
N SER A 28 19.96 29.39 0.71
CA SER A 28 19.58 29.84 -0.63
C SER A 28 18.36 29.12 -1.23
N ASP A 29 18.23 27.81 -0.97
CA ASP A 29 17.11 26.99 -1.45
C ASP A 29 15.90 26.97 -0.49
N ILE A 30 15.96 27.71 0.62
CA ILE A 30 14.92 27.71 1.66
C ILE A 30 14.04 28.96 1.49
N PRO A 31 12.71 28.81 1.37
CA PRO A 31 11.81 29.94 1.29
C PRO A 31 11.98 30.88 2.49
N ARG A 32 12.08 32.20 2.24
CA ARG A 32 12.27 33.22 3.28
C ARG A 32 11.30 33.08 4.46
N SER A 33 10.03 32.74 4.20
CA SER A 33 9.02 32.53 5.23
C SER A 33 9.39 31.40 6.21
N VAL A 34 9.98 30.32 5.71
CA VAL A 34 10.43 29.17 6.51
C VAL A 34 11.67 29.53 7.32
N VAL A 35 12.61 30.28 6.74
CA VAL A 35 13.78 30.81 7.46
C VAL A 35 13.34 31.70 8.62
N LEU A 36 12.45 32.66 8.35
CA LEU A 36 11.93 33.58 9.36
C LEU A 36 11.22 32.85 10.51
N ASP A 37 10.35 31.90 10.19
CA ASP A 37 9.66 31.10 11.21
C ASP A 37 10.64 30.25 12.04
N SER A 38 11.67 29.69 11.41
CA SER A 38 12.69 28.88 12.09
C SER A 38 13.60 29.72 13.00
N LEU A 39 13.94 30.94 12.59
CA LEU A 39 14.64 31.92 13.43
C LEU A 39 13.79 32.30 14.64
N ARG A 40 12.51 32.61 14.44
CA ARG A 40 11.58 32.94 15.54
C ARG A 40 11.46 31.81 16.54
N GLN A 41 11.24 30.58 16.08
CA GLN A 41 11.14 29.41 16.96
C GLN A 41 12.45 29.14 17.71
N THR A 42 13.60 29.34 17.07
CA THR A 42 14.91 29.19 17.71
C THR A 42 15.11 30.24 18.81
N LEU A 43 14.82 31.51 18.53
CA LEU A 43 14.87 32.59 19.51
C LEU A 43 13.87 32.38 20.66
N ASP A 44 12.66 31.89 20.37
CA ASP A 44 11.65 31.59 21.37
C ASP A 44 12.07 30.44 22.29
N ARG A 45 12.73 29.40 21.74
CA ARG A 45 13.32 28.31 22.53
C ARG A 45 14.40 28.85 23.46
N ILE A 46 15.36 29.61 22.93
CA ILE A 46 16.43 30.22 23.75
C ILE A 46 15.83 31.13 24.82
N ARG A 47 14.77 31.90 24.50
CA ARG A 47 14.07 32.74 25.48
C ARG A 47 13.46 31.91 26.62
N LYS A 48 12.83 30.77 26.30
CA LYS A 48 12.29 29.85 27.32
C LYS A 48 13.39 29.23 28.17
N ASP A 49 14.51 28.85 27.55
CA ASP A 49 15.67 28.27 28.23
C ASP A 49 16.25 29.27 29.25
N ILE A 50 16.43 30.54 28.86
CA ILE A 50 16.88 31.61 29.77
C ILE A 50 15.90 31.81 30.94
N LEU A 51 14.59 31.83 30.66
CA LEU A 51 13.55 31.99 31.69
C LEU A 51 13.47 30.79 32.65
N ALA A 52 13.84 29.60 32.19
CA ALA A 52 13.94 28.40 33.01
C ALA A 52 15.23 28.35 33.86
N GLY A 53 16.07 29.39 33.81
CA GLY A 53 17.30 29.49 34.60
C GLY A 53 18.50 28.78 33.98
N THR A 54 18.42 28.38 32.71
CA THR A 54 19.59 27.89 31.97
C THR A 54 20.38 29.07 31.38
N ASP A 55 21.67 28.88 31.14
CA ASP A 55 22.57 29.88 30.55
C ASP A 55 23.03 29.41 29.15
N PRO A 56 22.15 29.49 28.12
CA PRO A 56 22.48 29.02 26.78
C PRO A 56 23.51 29.95 26.12
N VAL A 57 24.36 29.39 25.24
CA VAL A 57 25.29 30.20 24.44
C VAL A 57 24.51 30.98 23.37
N ILE A 58 24.54 32.32 23.45
CA ILE A 58 23.81 33.22 22.55
C ILE A 58 24.79 33.86 21.58
N THR A 59 24.95 33.27 20.40
CA THR A 59 25.73 33.84 19.28
C THR A 59 24.94 33.71 17.99
N ASP A 60 25.11 34.65 17.06
CA ASP A 60 24.44 34.62 15.75
C ASP A 60 24.67 33.29 15.03
N ASP A 61 25.90 32.77 15.03
CA ASP A 61 26.26 31.51 14.36
C ASP A 61 25.47 30.31 14.89
N ILE A 62 25.41 30.11 16.20
CA ILE A 62 24.63 29.02 16.83
C ILE A 62 23.13 29.17 16.54
N ILE A 63 22.61 30.39 16.55
CA ILE A 63 21.20 30.65 16.26
C ILE A 63 20.89 30.34 14.79
N LEU A 64 21.76 30.77 13.88
CA LEU A 64 21.65 30.51 12.44
C LEU A 64 21.78 29.01 12.16
N GLU A 65 22.71 28.29 12.79
CA GLU A 65 22.87 26.85 12.62
C GLU A 65 21.63 26.08 13.11
N ASN A 66 21.11 26.40 14.29
CA ASN A 66 19.88 25.79 14.80
C ASN A 66 18.67 26.12 13.92
N ALA A 67 18.56 27.36 13.44
CA ALA A 67 17.49 27.78 12.56
C ALA A 67 17.60 27.10 11.17
N LEU A 68 18.82 26.87 10.67
CA LEU A 68 19.07 26.15 9.45
C LEU A 68 18.61 24.70 9.57
N ILE A 69 19.00 23.99 10.63
CA ILE A 69 18.56 22.61 10.90
C ILE A 69 17.02 22.55 10.93
N SER A 70 16.39 23.43 11.71
CA SER A 70 14.92 23.52 11.80
C SER A 70 14.27 23.82 10.45
N ALA A 71 14.84 24.75 9.67
CA ALA A 71 14.31 25.12 8.37
C ALA A 71 14.46 23.98 7.35
N GLN A 72 15.60 23.29 7.34
CA GLN A 72 15.84 22.11 6.50
C GLN A 72 14.86 20.99 6.83
N GLU A 73 14.59 20.72 8.11
CA GLU A 73 13.58 19.74 8.51
C GLU A 73 12.16 20.11 8.04
N LYS A 74 11.80 21.41 8.06
CA LYS A 74 10.47 21.87 7.61
C LYS A 74 10.25 21.74 6.11
N ILE A 75 11.31 21.83 5.29
CA ILE A 75 11.19 21.71 3.83
C ILE A 75 11.36 20.26 3.34
N LYS A 76 11.81 19.34 4.19
CA LYS A 76 11.91 17.93 3.82
C LYS A 76 10.53 17.34 3.52
N PRO A 77 10.38 16.57 2.42
CA PRO A 77 9.18 15.78 2.20
C PRO A 77 8.94 14.83 3.37
N ARG A 78 7.69 14.72 3.82
CA ARG A 78 7.30 13.77 4.88
C ARG A 78 7.06 12.35 4.36
N LEU A 79 6.61 12.23 3.11
CA LEU A 79 6.51 10.96 2.40
C LEU A 79 7.81 10.76 1.63
N VAL A 80 8.57 9.75 2.01
CA VAL A 80 9.91 9.47 1.49
C VAL A 80 10.02 8.03 1.03
N SER A 81 10.95 7.78 0.11
CA SER A 81 11.35 6.41 -0.24
C SER A 81 12.13 5.76 0.90
N LEU A 82 11.98 4.45 1.03
CA LEU A 82 12.65 3.62 2.02
C LEU A 82 13.05 2.28 1.41
N ILE A 83 13.91 1.56 2.12
CA ILE A 83 14.33 0.21 1.76
C ILE A 83 13.53 -0.77 2.61
N ASN A 84 12.72 -1.61 1.95
CA ASN A 84 12.01 -2.70 2.58
C ASN A 84 12.88 -3.97 2.60
N ALA A 85 13.41 -4.32 3.76
CA ALA A 85 14.15 -5.56 4.01
C ALA A 85 13.38 -6.50 4.96
N THR A 86 12.06 -6.34 5.06
CA THR A 86 11.22 -7.14 5.97
C THR A 86 10.84 -8.50 5.39
N GLY A 87 10.89 -8.67 4.07
CA GLY A 87 10.38 -9.87 3.41
C GLY A 87 8.86 -9.90 3.27
N VAL A 88 8.16 -8.81 3.63
CA VAL A 88 6.72 -8.67 3.40
C VAL A 88 6.51 -7.95 2.08
N VAL A 89 5.98 -8.64 1.06
CA VAL A 89 5.86 -8.10 -0.31
C VAL A 89 4.79 -7.00 -0.37
N LEU A 90 3.53 -7.34 -0.06
CA LEU A 90 2.41 -6.41 0.04
C LEU A 90 2.35 -5.81 1.45
N HIS A 91 3.33 -4.98 1.78
CA HIS A 91 3.40 -4.36 3.10
C HIS A 91 2.46 -3.14 3.15
N THR A 92 1.36 -3.25 3.91
CA THR A 92 0.33 -2.20 4.01
C THR A 92 0.88 -0.85 4.48
N ASN A 93 1.75 -0.84 5.49
CA ASN A 93 2.37 0.39 5.99
C ASN A 93 3.41 1.01 5.04
N LEU A 94 3.98 0.24 4.10
CA LEU A 94 5.04 0.69 3.20
C LEU A 94 4.53 0.92 1.77
N GLY A 95 3.21 0.94 1.57
CA GLY A 95 2.60 1.33 0.28
C GLY A 95 2.15 0.19 -0.63
N ARG A 96 2.11 -1.07 -0.13
CA ARG A 96 1.66 -2.26 -0.88
C ARG A 96 2.48 -2.54 -2.16
N ALA A 97 1.83 -2.63 -3.31
CA ALA A 97 2.43 -3.00 -4.59
C ALA A 97 3.34 -1.89 -5.14
N LEU A 98 4.46 -2.31 -5.73
CA LEU A 98 5.32 -1.43 -6.52
C LEU A 98 4.84 -1.40 -7.97
N LEU A 99 4.96 -0.24 -8.61
CA LEU A 99 4.62 -0.06 -10.03
C LEU A 99 5.74 -0.55 -10.93
N CYS A 100 5.39 -1.14 -12.08
CA CYS A 100 6.33 -1.44 -13.15
C CYS A 100 6.84 -0.16 -13.85
N ASP A 101 7.97 -0.28 -14.54
CA ASP A 101 8.61 0.85 -15.22
C ASP A 101 7.71 1.45 -16.32
N GLU A 102 6.95 0.63 -17.04
CA GLU A 102 5.99 1.10 -18.04
C GLU A 102 4.89 1.97 -17.43
N ALA A 103 4.40 1.61 -16.23
CA ALA A 103 3.42 2.41 -15.51
C ALA A 103 4.02 3.76 -15.07
N LEU A 104 5.25 3.78 -14.54
CA LEU A 104 5.94 5.00 -14.14
C LEU A 104 6.23 5.92 -15.32
N PHE A 105 6.65 5.35 -16.46
CA PHE A 105 6.84 6.07 -17.71
C PHE A 105 5.54 6.73 -18.17
N HIS A 106 4.44 5.96 -18.20
CA HIS A 106 3.16 6.47 -18.66
C HIS A 106 2.60 7.55 -17.72
N ILE A 107 2.68 7.37 -16.40
CA ILE A 107 2.35 8.40 -15.40
C ILE A 107 3.10 9.69 -15.72
N THR A 108 4.42 9.60 -15.90
CA THR A 108 5.27 10.76 -16.14
C THR A 108 4.86 11.47 -17.42
N ALA A 109 4.57 10.73 -18.49
CA ALA A 109 4.12 11.30 -19.77
C ALA A 109 2.79 12.06 -19.62
N VAL A 110 1.75 11.45 -19.06
CA VAL A 110 0.42 12.08 -18.95
C VAL A 110 0.34 13.13 -17.85
N ALA A 111 1.26 13.12 -16.88
CA ALA A 111 1.35 14.11 -15.82
C ALA A 111 2.01 15.41 -16.31
N LYS A 112 3.03 15.30 -17.18
CA LYS A 112 3.79 16.45 -17.69
C LYS A 112 3.05 17.28 -18.74
N THR A 113 2.10 16.68 -19.46
CA THR A 113 1.36 17.35 -20.54
C THR A 113 -0.15 17.14 -20.44
N TYR A 114 -0.91 17.80 -21.32
CA TYR A 114 -2.31 17.46 -21.56
C TYR A 114 -2.42 16.03 -22.10
N SER A 115 -3.59 15.42 -21.89
CA SER A 115 -3.92 14.05 -22.33
C SER A 115 -5.36 13.98 -22.79
N ASN A 116 -5.69 12.90 -23.50
CA ASN A 116 -7.04 12.59 -23.97
C ASN A 116 -7.95 11.97 -22.88
N LEU A 117 -7.69 12.28 -21.60
CA LEU A 117 -8.33 11.66 -20.44
C LEU A 117 -9.87 11.57 -20.51
N GLU A 118 -10.53 12.58 -21.07
CA GLU A 118 -11.98 12.57 -21.32
C GLU A 118 -12.31 13.07 -22.75
N LEU A 119 -11.39 12.86 -23.69
CA LEU A 119 -11.53 13.26 -25.09
C LEU A 119 -11.37 12.03 -25.97
N ASN A 120 -12.36 11.74 -26.80
CA ASN A 120 -12.19 10.78 -27.87
C ASN A 120 -11.48 11.48 -29.05
N ILE A 121 -10.28 11.01 -29.40
CA ILE A 121 -9.42 11.64 -30.40
C ILE A 121 -10.05 11.57 -31.80
N GLU A 122 -10.69 10.45 -32.16
CA GLU A 122 -11.27 10.24 -33.49
C GLU A 122 -12.45 11.17 -33.76
N THR A 123 -13.31 11.36 -32.76
CA THR A 123 -14.54 12.17 -32.89
C THR A 123 -14.36 13.63 -32.47
N GLY A 124 -13.28 13.95 -31.74
CA GLY A 124 -13.04 15.27 -31.14
C GLY A 124 -14.04 15.64 -30.04
N LYS A 125 -14.87 14.71 -29.56
CA LYS A 125 -15.92 14.94 -28.56
C LYS A 125 -15.52 14.41 -27.18
N ARG A 126 -16.24 14.87 -26.15
CA ARG A 126 -16.10 14.37 -24.79
C ARG A 126 -16.35 12.85 -24.77
N GLY A 127 -15.34 12.10 -24.33
CA GLY A 127 -15.39 10.66 -24.12
C GLY A 127 -15.49 10.28 -22.64
N SER A 128 -15.48 8.98 -22.37
CA SER A 128 -15.41 8.45 -21.00
C SER A 128 -13.97 8.08 -20.69
N ARG A 129 -13.47 8.50 -19.52
CA ARG A 129 -12.13 8.09 -19.07
C ARG A 129 -11.97 6.59 -18.88
N TYR A 130 -13.09 5.88 -18.63
CA TYR A 130 -13.07 4.45 -18.41
C TYR A 130 -12.78 3.68 -19.69
N ASP A 131 -12.95 4.29 -20.86
CA ASP A 131 -12.72 3.69 -22.16
C ASP A 131 -11.25 3.26 -22.32
N ALA A 132 -10.33 3.87 -21.55
CA ALA A 132 -8.92 3.50 -21.50
C ALA A 132 -8.67 2.08 -20.95
N VAL A 133 -9.56 1.57 -20.09
CA VAL A 133 -9.35 0.29 -19.38
C VAL A 133 -10.52 -0.69 -19.44
N ASP A 134 -11.75 -0.27 -19.75
CA ASP A 134 -12.94 -1.14 -19.76
C ASP A 134 -12.74 -2.35 -20.67
N GLY A 135 -12.39 -2.13 -21.94
CA GLY A 135 -12.15 -3.21 -22.90
C GLY A 135 -11.01 -4.15 -22.50
N LEU A 136 -9.92 -3.60 -21.95
CA LEU A 136 -8.77 -4.39 -21.51
C LEU A 136 -9.09 -5.25 -20.28
N ILE A 137 -9.84 -4.70 -19.32
CA ILE A 137 -10.29 -5.46 -18.15
C ILE A 137 -11.24 -6.59 -18.59
N CYS A 138 -12.18 -6.31 -19.51
CA CYS A 138 -13.09 -7.32 -20.04
C CYS A 138 -12.34 -8.44 -20.76
N GLU A 139 -11.34 -8.09 -21.59
CA GLU A 139 -10.47 -9.05 -22.28
C GLU A 139 -9.76 -9.99 -21.28
N LEU A 140 -9.18 -9.44 -20.22
CA LEU A 140 -8.40 -10.21 -19.23
C LEU A 140 -9.27 -11.04 -18.27
N THR A 141 -10.51 -10.60 -18.00
CA THR A 141 -11.36 -11.22 -16.98
C THR A 141 -12.50 -12.08 -17.56
N GLY A 142 -12.83 -11.89 -18.83
CA GLY A 142 -14.02 -12.48 -19.47
C GLY A 142 -15.34 -11.80 -19.07
N ALA A 143 -15.30 -10.67 -18.37
CA ALA A 143 -16.50 -9.92 -18.00
C ALA A 143 -17.11 -9.20 -19.21
N GLN A 144 -18.39 -8.82 -19.11
CA GLN A 144 -19.10 -8.13 -20.19
C GLN A 144 -18.88 -6.62 -20.17
N SER A 145 -18.60 -6.05 -19.00
CA SER A 145 -18.23 -4.65 -18.83
C SER A 145 -17.46 -4.48 -17.52
N ALA A 146 -16.69 -3.40 -17.43
CA ALA A 146 -15.95 -3.01 -16.26
C ALA A 146 -16.08 -1.51 -15.97
N ILE A 147 -15.84 -1.16 -14.70
CA ILE A 147 -15.62 0.23 -14.27
C ILE A 147 -14.59 0.25 -13.15
N VAL A 148 -13.86 1.36 -13.03
CA VAL A 148 -12.81 1.53 -12.02
C VAL A 148 -13.10 2.76 -11.17
N VAL A 149 -12.95 2.60 -9.86
CA VAL A 149 -13.12 3.64 -8.84
C VAL A 149 -11.85 3.75 -7.98
N ASN A 150 -11.84 4.68 -7.02
CA ASN A 150 -10.69 5.05 -6.21
C ASN A 150 -9.99 3.86 -5.51
N ASN A 151 -10.77 2.95 -4.90
CA ASN A 151 -10.25 1.76 -4.22
C ASN A 151 -11.37 0.72 -4.06
N ASN A 152 -11.03 -0.51 -3.66
CA ASN A 152 -12.01 -1.59 -3.51
C ASN A 152 -13.08 -1.30 -2.45
N ALA A 153 -12.76 -0.54 -1.40
CA ALA A 153 -13.76 -0.12 -0.42
C ALA A 153 -14.86 0.74 -1.06
N GLY A 154 -14.47 1.66 -1.93
CA GLY A 154 -15.40 2.44 -2.76
C GLY A 154 -16.14 1.56 -3.77
N ALA A 155 -15.50 0.53 -4.32
CA ALA A 155 -16.14 -0.42 -5.23
C ALA A 155 -17.28 -1.18 -4.55
N VAL A 156 -17.02 -1.74 -3.38
CA VAL A 156 -18.02 -2.45 -2.56
C VAL A 156 -19.16 -1.51 -2.16
N LEU A 157 -18.84 -0.32 -1.64
CA LEU A 157 -19.84 0.69 -1.28
C LEU A 157 -20.74 1.05 -2.47
N LEU A 158 -20.15 1.29 -3.64
CA LEU A 158 -20.85 1.71 -4.84
C LEU A 158 -21.76 0.59 -5.38
N ALA A 159 -21.26 -0.64 -5.43
CA ALA A 159 -22.01 -1.80 -5.89
C ALA A 159 -23.22 -2.07 -4.98
N LEU A 160 -23.01 -2.11 -3.66
CA LEU A 160 -24.08 -2.31 -2.68
C LEU A 160 -25.12 -1.20 -2.72
N ASN A 161 -24.67 0.06 -2.77
CA ASN A 161 -25.58 1.21 -2.85
C ASN A 161 -26.41 1.21 -4.14
N THR A 162 -25.84 0.74 -5.24
CA THR A 162 -26.54 0.69 -6.52
C THR A 162 -27.56 -0.44 -6.55
N LEU A 163 -27.16 -1.65 -6.14
CA LEU A 163 -27.93 -2.86 -6.35
C LEU A 163 -28.91 -3.17 -5.21
N ALA A 164 -28.64 -2.69 -4.00
CA ALA A 164 -29.34 -3.14 -2.80
C ALA A 164 -29.70 -2.03 -1.80
N ARG A 165 -29.68 -0.76 -2.21
CA ARG A 165 -30.10 0.34 -1.33
C ARG A 165 -31.55 0.15 -0.86
N HIS A 166 -31.74 0.25 0.45
CA HIS A 166 -33.00 0.01 1.18
C HIS A 166 -33.57 -1.42 1.04
N LYS A 167 -32.75 -2.37 0.58
CA LYS A 167 -33.12 -3.79 0.41
C LYS A 167 -32.17 -4.68 1.20
N GLU A 168 -32.57 -5.93 1.42
CA GLU A 168 -31.77 -6.90 2.17
C GLU A 168 -30.60 -7.43 1.34
N VAL A 169 -29.43 -7.51 1.97
CA VAL A 169 -28.22 -8.16 1.44
C VAL A 169 -27.86 -9.32 2.36
N VAL A 170 -27.94 -10.54 1.82
CA VAL A 170 -27.62 -11.76 2.58
C VAL A 170 -26.14 -12.07 2.48
N VAL A 171 -25.47 -12.26 3.62
CA VAL A 171 -24.03 -12.54 3.70
C VAL A 171 -23.74 -13.50 4.85
N SER A 172 -22.74 -14.35 4.69
CA SER A 172 -22.27 -15.24 5.75
C SER A 172 -21.69 -14.45 6.93
N ARG A 173 -22.01 -14.84 8.17
CA ARG A 173 -21.40 -14.27 9.39
C ARG A 173 -19.87 -14.38 9.38
N GLY A 174 -19.35 -15.50 8.87
CA GLY A 174 -17.91 -15.72 8.70
C GLY A 174 -17.27 -14.87 7.60
N GLU A 175 -18.03 -14.07 6.86
CA GLU A 175 -17.54 -13.21 5.78
C GLU A 175 -17.66 -11.70 6.13
N LEU A 176 -18.09 -11.37 7.36
CA LEU A 176 -18.13 -10.00 7.88
C LEU A 176 -16.76 -9.55 8.40
N VAL A 177 -15.83 -9.35 7.47
CA VAL A 177 -14.40 -9.18 7.76
C VAL A 177 -14.03 -7.73 8.09
N GLU A 178 -12.94 -7.59 8.85
CA GLU A 178 -12.21 -6.33 9.02
C GLU A 178 -10.87 -6.45 8.28
N ILE A 179 -10.60 -5.54 7.34
CA ILE A 179 -9.40 -5.54 6.51
C ILE A 179 -8.61 -4.26 6.77
N GLY A 180 -7.34 -4.40 7.15
CA GLY A 180 -6.52 -3.27 7.56
C GLY A 180 -6.95 -2.75 8.93
N GLY A 181 -7.03 -1.43 9.11
CA GLY A 181 -7.35 -0.82 10.41
C GLY A 181 -8.65 -0.01 10.47
N SER A 182 -9.43 0.07 9.40
CA SER A 182 -10.67 0.87 9.36
C SER A 182 -11.74 0.42 8.37
N PHE A 183 -11.46 -0.57 7.52
CA PHE A 183 -12.46 -1.12 6.62
C PHE A 183 -13.13 -2.33 7.27
N ARG A 184 -14.42 -2.20 7.58
CA ARG A 184 -15.27 -3.27 8.10
C ARG A 184 -16.43 -3.45 7.14
N VAL A 185 -16.58 -4.66 6.59
CA VAL A 185 -17.70 -5.00 5.71
C VAL A 185 -19.06 -4.55 6.26
N PRO A 186 -19.43 -4.83 7.53
CA PRO A 186 -20.71 -4.39 8.07
C PRO A 186 -20.90 -2.86 8.06
N ASP A 187 -19.86 -2.09 8.40
CA ASP A 187 -19.92 -0.63 8.44
C ASP A 187 -20.09 -0.05 7.02
N VAL A 188 -19.45 -0.65 6.01
CA VAL A 188 -19.62 -0.26 4.61
C VAL A 188 -20.99 -0.65 4.08
N MET A 189 -21.51 -1.82 4.45
CA MET A 189 -22.87 -2.23 4.14
C MET A 189 -23.89 -1.24 4.71
N GLU A 190 -23.76 -0.85 5.98
CA GLU A 190 -24.62 0.16 6.59
C GLU A 190 -24.54 1.50 5.84
N LYS A 191 -23.33 1.99 5.54
CA LYS A 191 -23.14 3.25 4.79
C LYS A 191 -23.63 3.20 3.35
N SER A 192 -23.68 2.01 2.74
CA SER A 192 -24.27 1.82 1.41
C SER A 192 -25.80 2.00 1.41
N GLY A 193 -26.43 1.99 2.60
CA GLY A 193 -27.88 2.09 2.77
C GLY A 193 -28.61 0.78 2.54
N CYS A 194 -27.90 -0.35 2.45
CA CYS A 194 -28.51 -1.67 2.40
C CYS A 194 -28.86 -2.19 3.81
N ILE A 195 -29.70 -3.22 3.87
CA ILE A 195 -30.09 -3.88 5.13
C ILE A 195 -29.27 -5.17 5.24
N LEU A 196 -28.30 -5.19 6.16
CA LEU A 196 -27.47 -6.36 6.43
C LEU A 196 -28.34 -7.54 6.95
N LYS A 197 -28.27 -8.67 6.26
CA LYS A 197 -28.92 -9.93 6.63
C LYS A 197 -27.88 -11.04 6.78
N GLU A 198 -27.31 -11.15 7.96
CA GLU A 198 -26.27 -12.14 8.25
C GLU A 198 -26.84 -13.56 8.47
N VAL A 199 -26.18 -14.58 7.90
CA VAL A 199 -26.61 -15.99 7.94
C VAL A 199 -25.48 -16.94 8.35
N GLY A 200 -25.84 -18.18 8.68
CA GLY A 200 -24.89 -19.20 9.11
C GLY A 200 -24.24 -18.87 10.45
N THR A 201 -22.99 -19.31 10.62
CA THR A 201 -22.15 -19.08 11.81
C THR A 201 -20.75 -18.65 11.37
N THR A 202 -19.90 -18.26 12.32
CA THR A 202 -18.53 -17.80 12.03
C THR A 202 -17.73 -18.82 11.23
N ASN A 203 -17.76 -20.09 11.64
CA ASN A 203 -16.96 -21.15 11.02
C ASN A 203 -17.74 -21.94 9.96
N ARG A 204 -19.08 -22.03 10.05
CA ARG A 204 -19.90 -22.86 9.17
C ARG A 204 -21.10 -22.10 8.62
N THR A 205 -21.14 -21.98 7.30
CA THR A 205 -22.28 -21.49 6.55
C THR A 205 -22.60 -22.46 5.43
N HIS A 206 -23.87 -22.81 5.29
CA HIS A 206 -24.40 -23.75 4.30
C HIS A 206 -25.35 -23.03 3.35
N LEU A 207 -25.55 -23.58 2.14
CA LEU A 207 -26.43 -22.97 1.13
C LEU A 207 -27.87 -22.77 1.64
N ARG A 208 -28.37 -23.69 2.47
CA ARG A 208 -29.68 -23.60 3.12
C ARG A 208 -29.86 -22.34 3.98
N ASP A 209 -28.76 -21.81 4.54
CA ASP A 209 -28.81 -20.62 5.40
C ASP A 209 -29.11 -19.37 4.55
N TYR A 210 -28.54 -19.29 3.34
CA TYR A 210 -28.88 -18.27 2.35
C TYR A 210 -30.30 -18.44 1.83
N GLU A 211 -30.70 -19.68 1.51
CA GLU A 211 -32.02 -19.98 0.98
C GLU A 211 -33.15 -19.60 1.95
N ALA A 212 -32.99 -19.92 3.23
CA ALA A 212 -33.96 -19.63 4.29
C ALA A 212 -34.08 -18.13 4.61
N ALA A 213 -33.01 -17.36 4.39
CA ALA A 213 -33.00 -15.92 4.64
C ALA A 213 -33.56 -15.09 3.46
N ALA A 214 -33.60 -15.67 2.26
CA ALA A 214 -34.07 -14.98 1.07
C ALA A 214 -35.57 -14.65 1.15
N SER A 215 -35.91 -13.39 0.92
CA SER A 215 -37.27 -12.85 0.94
C SER A 215 -37.53 -11.97 -0.29
N GLU A 216 -38.77 -11.49 -0.47
CA GLU A 216 -39.09 -10.50 -1.51
C GLU A 216 -38.30 -9.18 -1.38
N ARG A 217 -37.76 -8.90 -0.18
CA ARG A 217 -36.91 -7.72 0.08
C ARG A 217 -35.44 -7.98 -0.24
N THR A 218 -35.05 -9.22 -0.50
CA THR A 218 -33.66 -9.57 -0.82
C THR A 218 -33.29 -9.11 -2.22
N ALA A 219 -32.28 -8.26 -2.31
CA ALA A 219 -31.76 -7.77 -3.59
C ALA A 219 -30.47 -8.48 -4.01
N LEU A 220 -29.66 -8.90 -3.03
CA LEU A 220 -28.31 -9.33 -3.27
C LEU A 220 -27.88 -10.46 -2.33
N PHE A 221 -27.22 -11.47 -2.88
CA PHE A 221 -26.35 -12.36 -2.14
C PHE A 221 -24.92 -11.85 -2.26
N LEU A 222 -24.31 -11.53 -1.12
CA LEU A 222 -22.93 -11.11 -1.05
C LEU A 222 -22.07 -12.28 -0.57
N LYS A 223 -20.98 -12.49 -1.30
CA LYS A 223 -19.85 -13.32 -0.89
C LYS A 223 -18.64 -12.43 -0.69
N VAL A 224 -17.92 -12.60 0.41
CA VAL A 224 -16.66 -11.87 0.64
C VAL A 224 -15.52 -12.84 0.83
N HIS A 225 -14.43 -12.66 0.09
CA HIS A 225 -13.25 -13.49 0.21
C HIS A 225 -12.43 -13.10 1.45
N THR A 226 -12.08 -14.09 2.28
CA THR A 226 -11.29 -13.92 3.51
C THR A 226 -9.80 -13.74 3.19
N SER A 227 -9.44 -12.62 2.57
CA SER A 227 -8.09 -12.38 2.03
C SER A 227 -6.99 -12.14 3.07
N ASN A 228 -7.34 -11.81 4.32
CA ASN A 228 -6.38 -11.38 5.37
C ASN A 228 -6.40 -12.26 6.62
N TYR A 229 -7.22 -13.30 6.65
CA TYR A 229 -7.21 -14.32 7.70
C TYR A 229 -7.84 -15.60 7.17
N LYS A 230 -7.70 -16.69 7.93
CA LYS A 230 -8.33 -17.96 7.62
C LYS A 230 -8.85 -18.58 8.92
N ILE A 231 -9.91 -19.37 8.79
CA ILE A 231 -10.47 -20.15 9.90
C ILE A 231 -10.09 -21.61 9.65
N GLU A 232 -9.39 -22.22 10.62
CA GLU A 232 -9.01 -23.63 10.58
C GLU A 232 -9.92 -24.50 11.47
N GLY A 233 -9.91 -25.82 11.24
CA GLY A 233 -10.74 -26.79 11.97
C GLY A 233 -12.06 -27.11 11.26
N PHE A 234 -13.17 -27.19 11.99
CA PHE A 234 -14.49 -27.51 11.43
C PHE A 234 -15.11 -26.30 10.74
N THR A 235 -14.73 -26.08 9.49
CA THR A 235 -15.22 -24.95 8.69
C THR A 235 -15.99 -25.39 7.46
N THR A 236 -16.92 -24.55 7.01
CA THR A 236 -17.66 -24.75 5.76
C THR A 236 -18.08 -23.40 5.20
N SER A 237 -17.82 -23.18 3.92
CA SER A 237 -18.27 -21.99 3.18
C SER A 237 -19.07 -22.40 1.95
N VAL A 238 -19.92 -21.50 1.48
CA VAL A 238 -20.73 -21.73 0.27
C VAL A 238 -19.90 -21.31 -0.95
N ALA A 239 -19.82 -22.19 -1.95
CA ALA A 239 -19.15 -21.88 -3.21
C ALA A 239 -19.91 -20.80 -3.98
N LEU A 240 -19.19 -19.92 -4.68
CA LEU A 240 -19.82 -18.84 -5.45
C LEU A 240 -20.82 -19.38 -6.48
N LYS A 241 -20.47 -20.45 -7.18
CA LYS A 241 -21.35 -21.09 -8.19
C LYS A 241 -22.69 -21.54 -7.62
N ASP A 242 -22.72 -21.99 -6.37
CA ASP A 242 -23.95 -22.42 -5.70
C ASP A 242 -24.82 -21.21 -5.34
N LEU A 243 -24.21 -20.11 -4.87
CA LEU A 243 -24.90 -18.84 -4.65
C LEU A 243 -25.47 -18.27 -5.95
N VAL A 244 -24.73 -18.34 -7.06
CA VAL A 244 -25.21 -17.94 -8.39
C VAL A 244 -26.41 -18.77 -8.82
N SER A 245 -26.35 -20.09 -8.60
CA SER A 245 -27.46 -21.00 -8.94
C SER A 245 -28.72 -20.68 -8.12
N LEU A 246 -28.56 -20.45 -6.82
CA LEU A 246 -29.64 -20.03 -5.92
C LEU A 246 -30.20 -18.66 -6.31
N GLY A 247 -29.32 -17.69 -6.60
CA GLY A 247 -29.69 -16.33 -7.02
C GLY A 247 -30.53 -16.33 -8.28
N ARG A 248 -30.12 -17.11 -9.31
CA ARG A 248 -30.93 -17.31 -10.53
C ARG A 248 -32.30 -17.90 -10.23
N GLY A 249 -32.37 -18.92 -9.38
CA GLY A 249 -33.64 -19.56 -9.00
C GLY A 249 -34.62 -18.62 -8.27
N LYS A 250 -34.10 -17.58 -7.59
CA LYS A 250 -34.91 -16.61 -6.81
C LYS A 250 -35.00 -15.22 -7.42
N GLY A 251 -34.34 -14.95 -8.56
CA GLY A 251 -34.25 -13.61 -9.15
C GLY A 251 -33.43 -12.62 -8.31
N VAL A 252 -32.47 -13.10 -7.52
CA VAL A 252 -31.60 -12.30 -6.64
C VAL A 252 -30.22 -12.16 -7.28
N SER A 253 -29.67 -10.94 -7.28
CA SER A 253 -28.32 -10.69 -7.83
C SER A 253 -27.25 -11.29 -6.93
N VAL A 254 -26.10 -11.67 -7.49
CA VAL A 254 -24.95 -12.19 -6.73
C VAL A 254 -23.73 -11.33 -6.96
N MET A 255 -23.13 -10.89 -5.85
CA MET A 255 -21.89 -10.13 -5.85
C MET A 255 -20.81 -10.87 -5.06
N GLU A 256 -19.60 -10.91 -5.59
CA GLU A 256 -18.41 -11.34 -4.85
C GLU A 256 -17.45 -10.16 -4.65
N ASP A 257 -17.13 -9.85 -3.40
CA ASP A 257 -15.95 -9.05 -3.08
C ASP A 257 -14.73 -9.97 -2.98
N LEU A 258 -14.03 -10.15 -4.10
CA LEU A 258 -12.84 -10.98 -4.19
C LEU A 258 -11.67 -10.30 -3.46
N GLY A 259 -11.58 -8.97 -3.54
CA GLY A 259 -10.64 -8.16 -2.79
C GLY A 259 -9.18 -8.24 -3.22
N SER A 260 -8.61 -9.42 -3.50
CA SER A 260 -7.18 -9.65 -3.78
C SER A 260 -6.72 -9.16 -5.16
N GLY A 261 -7.60 -9.26 -6.16
CA GLY A 261 -7.33 -8.80 -7.53
C GLY A 261 -6.43 -9.73 -8.34
N THR A 262 -6.42 -11.02 -8.01
CA THR A 262 -5.65 -12.03 -8.74
C THR A 262 -6.15 -12.21 -10.17
N LEU A 263 -5.29 -11.95 -11.16
CA LEU A 263 -5.59 -12.19 -12.59
C LEU A 263 -4.98 -13.48 -13.13
N ILE A 264 -3.99 -14.04 -12.43
CA ILE A 264 -3.22 -15.21 -12.87
C ILE A 264 -3.32 -16.34 -11.85
N ASP A 265 -3.26 -17.58 -12.32
CA ASP A 265 -3.23 -18.73 -11.44
C ASP A 265 -1.80 -18.97 -10.92
N PHE A 266 -1.54 -18.58 -9.67
CA PHE A 266 -0.24 -18.75 -9.05
C PHE A 266 0.17 -20.21 -8.82
N SER A 267 -0.74 -21.17 -8.97
CA SER A 267 -0.41 -22.60 -8.90
C SER A 267 0.62 -23.02 -9.94
N LYS A 268 0.61 -22.37 -11.11
CA LYS A 268 1.61 -22.54 -12.18
C LYS A 268 3.03 -22.14 -11.75
N TYR A 269 3.14 -21.31 -10.71
CA TYR A 269 4.38 -20.75 -10.19
C TYR A 269 4.74 -21.29 -8.80
N GLY A 270 4.13 -22.41 -8.39
CA GLY A 270 4.46 -23.10 -7.15
C GLY A 270 3.86 -22.50 -5.88
N LEU A 271 2.88 -21.59 -5.99
CA LEU A 271 2.12 -21.09 -4.85
C LEU A 271 0.74 -21.79 -4.77
N PRO A 272 0.03 -21.76 -3.63
CA PRO A 272 -1.33 -22.26 -3.56
C PRO A 272 -2.27 -21.54 -4.55
N HIS A 273 -3.34 -22.22 -4.94
CA HIS A 273 -4.38 -21.60 -5.75
C HIS A 273 -5.12 -20.52 -4.96
N GLU A 274 -5.18 -19.32 -5.54
CA GLU A 274 -6.00 -18.20 -5.11
C GLU A 274 -7.05 -17.94 -6.19
N PRO A 275 -8.34 -17.72 -5.84
CA PRO A 275 -9.37 -17.53 -6.85
C PRO A 275 -9.04 -16.34 -7.76
N THR A 276 -9.05 -16.56 -9.07
CA THR A 276 -8.83 -15.47 -10.03
C THR A 276 -10.12 -14.69 -10.28
N VAL A 277 -9.99 -13.43 -10.70
CA VAL A 277 -11.15 -12.62 -11.15
C VAL A 277 -11.89 -13.36 -12.28
N GLY A 278 -11.15 -14.02 -13.18
CA GLY A 278 -11.75 -14.82 -14.24
C GLY A 278 -12.57 -16.01 -13.73
N ASP A 279 -12.15 -16.68 -12.65
CA ASP A 279 -12.90 -17.77 -12.02
C ASP A 279 -14.23 -17.27 -11.43
N ALA A 280 -14.20 -16.11 -10.76
CA ALA A 280 -15.37 -15.47 -10.18
C ALA A 280 -16.39 -15.07 -11.27
N VAL A 281 -15.91 -14.45 -12.36
CA VAL A 281 -16.75 -14.09 -13.52
C VAL A 281 -17.34 -15.33 -14.19
N ARG A 282 -16.53 -16.38 -14.44
CA ARG A 282 -17.00 -17.65 -15.02
C ARG A 282 -18.02 -18.38 -14.16
N SER A 283 -17.96 -18.21 -12.84
CA SER A 283 -18.97 -18.74 -11.91
C SER A 283 -20.34 -18.09 -12.10
N GLY A 284 -20.40 -16.95 -12.78
CA GLY A 284 -21.63 -16.29 -13.21
C GLY A 284 -22.15 -15.24 -12.25
N ALA A 285 -21.29 -14.69 -11.38
CA ALA A 285 -21.61 -13.56 -10.52
C ALA A 285 -22.04 -12.35 -11.37
N ASP A 286 -23.00 -11.58 -10.87
CA ASP A 286 -23.47 -10.36 -11.54
C ASP A 286 -22.45 -9.23 -11.42
N VAL A 287 -21.73 -9.19 -10.28
CA VAL A 287 -20.67 -8.22 -9.98
C VAL A 287 -19.54 -8.90 -9.20
N VAL A 288 -18.29 -8.59 -9.57
CA VAL A 288 -17.09 -8.94 -8.81
C VAL A 288 -16.29 -7.66 -8.54
N THR A 289 -15.84 -7.46 -7.30
CA THR A 289 -15.02 -6.31 -6.90
C THR A 289 -13.65 -6.73 -6.39
N PHE A 290 -12.61 -5.96 -6.72
CA PHE A 290 -11.24 -6.23 -6.26
C PHE A 290 -10.33 -4.99 -6.26
N SER A 291 -9.20 -5.08 -5.54
CA SER A 291 -8.15 -4.05 -5.50
C SER A 291 -7.17 -4.15 -6.67
N GLY A 292 -6.69 -3.00 -7.15
CA GLY A 292 -5.58 -2.91 -8.12
C GLY A 292 -4.17 -2.96 -7.51
N ASP A 293 -4.01 -2.66 -6.22
CA ASP A 293 -2.71 -2.51 -5.54
C ASP A 293 -2.35 -3.67 -4.61
N LYS A 294 -2.92 -4.85 -4.89
CA LYS A 294 -2.63 -6.11 -4.18
C LYS A 294 -1.98 -7.10 -5.15
N LEU A 295 -2.60 -8.25 -5.41
CA LEU A 295 -2.04 -9.28 -6.29
C LEU A 295 -2.05 -8.89 -7.77
N LEU A 296 -2.81 -7.86 -8.15
CA LEU A 296 -2.70 -7.25 -9.48
C LEU A 296 -1.35 -6.51 -9.68
N GLY A 297 -0.68 -6.10 -8.59
CA GLY A 297 0.61 -5.43 -8.68
C GLY A 297 0.58 -4.05 -9.35
N GLY A 298 -0.58 -3.40 -9.40
CA GLY A 298 -0.79 -2.10 -10.01
C GLY A 298 -0.97 -0.97 -8.99
N PRO A 299 -1.51 0.19 -9.41
CA PRO A 299 -1.81 1.30 -8.52
C PRO A 299 -3.07 1.03 -7.69
N GLN A 300 -3.29 1.87 -6.67
CA GLN A 300 -4.55 1.83 -5.92
C GLN A 300 -5.73 2.06 -6.88
N ALA A 301 -6.65 1.10 -6.90
CA ALA A 301 -7.88 1.13 -7.67
C ALA A 301 -8.89 0.17 -7.05
N GLY A 302 -10.18 0.45 -7.25
CA GLY A 302 -11.28 -0.49 -7.02
C GLY A 302 -11.87 -0.86 -8.36
N ILE A 303 -11.74 -2.10 -8.76
CA ILE A 303 -12.18 -2.56 -10.08
C ILE A 303 -13.47 -3.35 -9.89
N ILE A 304 -14.49 -3.01 -10.67
CA ILE A 304 -15.80 -3.64 -10.67
C ILE A 304 -16.01 -4.25 -12.06
N VAL A 305 -16.20 -5.56 -12.11
CA VAL A 305 -16.45 -6.30 -13.36
C VAL A 305 -17.72 -7.13 -13.22
N GLY A 306 -18.37 -7.46 -14.33
CA GLY A 306 -19.52 -8.36 -14.28
C GLY A 306 -20.41 -8.25 -15.51
N LYS A 307 -21.72 -8.44 -15.29
CA LYS A 307 -22.73 -8.32 -16.35
C LYS A 307 -22.93 -6.87 -16.76
N LYS A 308 -23.14 -6.66 -18.06
CA LYS A 308 -23.27 -5.32 -18.63
C LYS A 308 -24.40 -4.52 -17.98
N GLU A 309 -25.55 -5.14 -17.73
CA GLU A 309 -26.70 -4.47 -17.12
C GLU A 309 -26.41 -3.97 -15.70
N SER A 310 -25.66 -4.74 -14.91
CA SER A 310 -25.26 -4.38 -13.55
C SER A 310 -24.24 -3.25 -13.55
N ILE A 311 -23.22 -3.33 -14.42
CA ILE A 311 -22.19 -2.29 -14.52
C ILE A 311 -22.76 -0.99 -15.10
N ASP A 312 -23.69 -1.05 -16.04
CA ASP A 312 -24.36 0.13 -16.59
C ASP A 312 -25.22 0.85 -15.54
N GLN A 313 -25.84 0.11 -14.60
CA GLN A 313 -26.52 0.70 -13.43
C GLN A 313 -25.51 1.39 -12.50
N ILE A 314 -24.40 0.72 -12.18
CA ILE A 314 -23.34 1.26 -11.32
C ILE A 314 -22.75 2.54 -11.92
N ARG A 315 -22.49 2.56 -13.24
CA ARG A 315 -21.94 3.73 -13.94
C ARG A 315 -22.85 4.95 -13.84
N LYS A 316 -24.18 4.76 -13.78
CA LYS A 316 -25.18 5.83 -13.63
C LYS A 316 -25.34 6.35 -12.20
N ASN A 317 -24.83 5.64 -11.19
CA ASN A 317 -24.91 6.07 -9.81
C ASN A 317 -24.09 7.37 -9.59
N PRO A 318 -24.67 8.44 -9.02
CA PRO A 318 -23.95 9.69 -8.75
C PRO A 318 -22.70 9.53 -7.87
N LEU A 319 -22.65 8.53 -6.98
CA LEU A 319 -21.47 8.22 -6.17
C LEU A 319 -20.24 7.88 -7.02
N THR A 320 -20.44 7.35 -8.23
CA THR A 320 -19.36 7.10 -9.20
C THR A 320 -18.54 8.35 -9.48
N ARG A 321 -19.16 9.55 -9.44
CA ARG A 321 -18.43 10.80 -9.65
C ARG A 321 -17.53 11.17 -8.47
N ALA A 322 -17.94 10.85 -7.24
CA ALA A 322 -17.18 11.09 -6.03
C ALA A 322 -16.04 10.07 -5.87
N LEU A 323 -16.27 8.83 -6.29
CA LEU A 323 -15.32 7.72 -6.21
C LEU A 323 -14.47 7.55 -7.48
N ARG A 324 -14.56 8.49 -8.41
CA ARG A 324 -13.93 8.38 -9.73
C ARG A 324 -12.40 8.27 -9.62
N ILE A 325 -11.83 7.31 -10.34
CA ILE A 325 -10.37 7.16 -10.48
C ILE A 325 -9.72 8.43 -11.06
N ASP A 326 -8.54 8.79 -10.57
CA ASP A 326 -7.78 9.94 -11.05
C ASP A 326 -6.94 9.62 -12.30
N LYS A 327 -6.28 10.64 -12.87
CA LYS A 327 -5.51 10.51 -14.11
C LYS A 327 -4.30 9.59 -13.96
N LEU A 328 -3.58 9.70 -12.84
CA LEU A 328 -2.30 9.04 -12.63
C LEU A 328 -2.50 7.55 -12.38
N THR A 329 -3.45 7.21 -11.50
CA THR A 329 -3.81 5.82 -11.24
C THR A 329 -4.41 5.15 -12.46
N LEU A 330 -5.21 5.84 -13.28
CA LEU A 330 -5.72 5.29 -14.53
C LEU A 330 -4.60 4.95 -15.52
N ALA A 331 -3.63 5.84 -15.73
CA ALA A 331 -2.51 5.60 -16.64
C ALA A 331 -1.59 4.45 -16.18
N ALA A 332 -1.33 4.38 -14.87
CA ALA A 332 -0.59 3.27 -14.29
C ALA A 332 -1.35 1.94 -14.42
N LEU A 333 -2.66 1.96 -14.17
CA LEU A 333 -3.50 0.76 -14.25
C LEU A 333 -3.54 0.23 -15.68
N GLU A 334 -3.77 1.10 -16.68
CA GLU A 334 -3.76 0.70 -18.09
C GLU A 334 -2.44 0.03 -18.48
N SER A 335 -1.31 0.62 -18.09
CA SER A 335 0.02 0.09 -18.42
C SER A 335 0.30 -1.24 -17.74
N THR A 336 -0.13 -1.38 -16.47
CA THR A 336 0.00 -2.63 -15.71
C THR A 336 -0.85 -3.73 -16.35
N LEU A 337 -2.11 -3.44 -16.67
CA LEU A 337 -3.02 -4.39 -17.33
C LEU A 337 -2.53 -4.82 -18.71
N LYS A 338 -1.85 -3.93 -19.46
CA LYS A 338 -1.26 -4.30 -20.76
C LYS A 338 -0.20 -5.39 -20.65
N LEU A 339 0.57 -5.42 -19.55
CA LEU A 339 1.54 -6.48 -19.32
C LEU A 339 0.86 -7.84 -19.16
N TYR A 340 -0.33 -7.90 -18.55
CA TYR A 340 -1.09 -9.15 -18.37
C TYR A 340 -1.57 -9.80 -19.67
N ARG A 341 -1.46 -9.14 -20.84
CA ARG A 341 -1.68 -9.80 -22.14
C ARG A 341 -0.61 -10.85 -22.46
N ASP A 342 0.54 -10.77 -21.79
CA ASP A 342 1.63 -11.73 -21.84
C ASP A 342 1.95 -12.15 -20.40
N GLU A 343 1.50 -13.35 -20.01
CA GLU A 343 1.62 -13.84 -18.62
C GLU A 343 3.10 -13.92 -18.19
N GLU A 344 4.00 -14.36 -19.06
CA GLU A 344 5.44 -14.45 -18.75
C GLU A 344 6.02 -13.05 -18.50
N ARG A 345 5.66 -12.09 -19.36
CA ARG A 345 6.09 -10.70 -19.19
C ARG A 345 5.52 -10.07 -17.93
N ALA A 346 4.25 -10.30 -17.62
CA ALA A 346 3.64 -9.81 -16.38
C ALA A 346 4.40 -10.30 -15.15
N MET A 347 4.75 -11.59 -15.10
CA MET A 347 5.52 -12.18 -14.01
C MET A 347 6.92 -11.60 -13.85
N GLN A 348 7.55 -11.21 -14.97
CA GLN A 348 8.90 -10.64 -14.97
C GLN A 348 8.92 -9.15 -14.63
N ASP A 349 7.98 -8.38 -15.20
CA ASP A 349 8.05 -6.91 -15.22
C ASP A 349 7.20 -6.26 -14.11
N ILE A 350 6.19 -6.96 -13.57
CA ILE A 350 5.41 -6.47 -12.41
C ILE A 350 6.17 -6.84 -11.12
N PRO A 351 6.73 -5.87 -10.37
CA PRO A 351 7.66 -6.18 -9.28
C PRO A 351 7.02 -7.02 -8.17
N THR A 352 5.74 -6.78 -7.89
CA THR A 352 4.97 -7.53 -6.89
C THR A 352 4.89 -9.01 -7.24
N LEU A 353 4.59 -9.35 -8.50
CA LEU A 353 4.49 -10.74 -8.96
C LEU A 353 5.87 -11.43 -8.92
N LYS A 354 6.89 -10.72 -9.40
CA LYS A 354 8.28 -11.18 -9.38
C LYS A 354 8.75 -11.50 -7.97
N MET A 355 8.49 -10.63 -6.99
CA MET A 355 8.87 -10.85 -5.59
C MET A 355 8.15 -12.05 -4.95
N LEU A 356 6.87 -12.25 -5.26
CA LEU A 356 6.08 -13.36 -4.73
C LEU A 356 6.55 -14.72 -5.26
N THR A 357 6.93 -14.77 -6.53
CA THR A 357 7.29 -16.01 -7.25
C THR A 357 8.78 -16.21 -7.43
N LEU A 358 9.60 -15.36 -6.79
CA LEU A 358 11.05 -15.43 -6.88
C LEU A 358 11.55 -16.82 -6.45
N PRO A 359 12.22 -17.59 -7.34
CA PRO A 359 12.71 -18.91 -7.00
C PRO A 359 13.71 -18.87 -5.85
N PHE A 360 13.67 -19.88 -4.98
CA PHE A 360 14.56 -19.95 -3.83
C PHE A 360 16.05 -19.86 -4.23
N THR A 361 16.43 -20.45 -5.38
CA THR A 361 17.80 -20.36 -5.92
C THR A 361 18.24 -18.92 -6.23
N GLU A 362 17.34 -18.06 -6.69
CA GLU A 362 17.65 -16.64 -6.92
C GLU A 362 17.71 -15.86 -5.61
N ILE A 363 16.88 -16.23 -4.63
CA ILE A 363 16.98 -15.69 -3.27
C ILE A 363 18.33 -16.00 -2.64
N LEU A 364 18.86 -17.22 -2.82
CA LEU A 364 20.19 -17.60 -2.34
C LEU A 364 21.28 -16.68 -2.92
N LYS A 365 21.21 -16.36 -4.22
CA LYS A 365 22.15 -15.44 -4.86
C LYS A 365 22.04 -14.02 -4.29
N LYS A 366 20.82 -13.50 -4.14
CA LYS A 366 20.60 -12.17 -3.53
C LYS A 366 21.07 -12.13 -2.08
N ALA A 367 20.84 -13.19 -1.30
CA ALA A 367 21.32 -13.31 0.07
C ALA A 367 22.85 -13.28 0.12
N ASP A 368 23.52 -14.00 -0.79
CA ASP A 368 24.98 -14.06 -0.88
C ASP A 368 25.59 -12.69 -1.19
N ILE A 369 25.02 -11.98 -2.18
CA ILE A 369 25.42 -10.61 -2.53
C ILE A 369 25.29 -9.69 -1.31
N LEU A 370 24.14 -9.71 -0.63
CA LEU A 370 23.88 -8.89 0.56
C LEU A 370 24.84 -9.22 1.71
N PHE A 371 25.07 -10.52 1.97
CA PHE A 371 25.95 -10.99 3.02
C PHE A 371 27.38 -10.48 2.81
N HIS A 372 27.93 -10.65 1.61
CA HIS A 372 29.28 -10.20 1.28
C HIS A 372 29.42 -8.68 1.32
N ALA A 373 28.41 -7.94 0.82
CA ALA A 373 28.39 -6.48 0.92
C ALA A 373 28.46 -6.01 2.38
N ILE A 374 27.63 -6.57 3.26
CA ILE A 374 27.63 -6.22 4.69
C ILE A 374 28.94 -6.65 5.34
N LYS A 375 29.40 -7.89 5.10
CA LYS A 375 30.62 -8.44 5.72
C LYS A 375 31.85 -7.59 5.41
N ASN A 376 31.99 -7.16 4.15
CA ASN A 376 33.09 -6.31 3.72
C ASN A 376 33.03 -4.91 4.36
N ALA A 377 31.83 -4.35 4.56
CA ALA A 377 31.67 -3.01 5.07
C ALA A 377 31.88 -2.90 6.60
N ILE A 378 31.45 -3.91 7.37
CA ILE A 378 31.43 -3.85 8.84
C ILE A 378 32.45 -4.77 9.53
N GLY A 379 33.02 -5.76 8.83
CA GLY A 379 34.07 -6.63 9.36
C GLY A 379 33.66 -7.42 10.61
N SER A 380 34.27 -7.06 11.75
CA SER A 380 34.06 -7.68 13.07
C SER A 380 33.18 -6.85 14.02
N LEU A 381 32.55 -5.78 13.53
CA LEU A 381 31.67 -4.93 14.35
C LEU A 381 30.34 -5.60 14.71
N ALA A 382 29.97 -6.65 13.98
CA ALA A 382 28.80 -7.48 14.24
C ALA A 382 29.06 -8.91 13.79
N GLU A 383 28.35 -9.86 14.42
CA GLU A 383 28.20 -11.20 13.89
C GLU A 383 27.17 -11.19 12.76
N ILE A 384 27.53 -11.78 11.61
CA ILE A 384 26.64 -11.88 10.44
C ILE A 384 26.46 -13.34 10.10
N LYS A 385 25.22 -13.79 9.90
CA LYS A 385 24.88 -15.17 9.53
C LYS A 385 23.79 -15.22 8.47
N PHE A 386 23.81 -16.26 7.66
CA PHE A 386 22.63 -16.68 6.92
C PHE A 386 21.61 -17.33 7.87
N SER A 387 20.33 -17.12 7.60
CA SER A 387 19.24 -17.83 8.26
C SER A 387 18.16 -18.19 7.25
N ASP A 388 17.83 -19.48 7.15
CA ASP A 388 16.70 -19.94 6.35
C ASP A 388 15.40 -19.68 7.13
N MET A 389 14.51 -18.89 6.55
CA MET A 389 13.30 -18.38 7.19
C MET A 389 12.15 -18.31 6.18
N ASN A 390 11.04 -17.71 6.58
CA ASN A 390 9.92 -17.44 5.70
C ASN A 390 9.68 -15.92 5.54
N SER A 391 9.58 -15.51 4.28
CA SER A 391 8.97 -14.25 3.87
C SER A 391 7.45 -14.38 3.91
N ARG A 392 6.74 -13.24 3.79
CA ARG A 392 5.26 -13.21 3.75
C ARG A 392 4.78 -12.50 2.49
N PRO A 393 3.72 -13.00 1.82
CA PRO A 393 3.05 -12.24 0.76
C PRO A 393 2.57 -10.88 1.25
N GLY A 394 2.07 -10.79 2.49
CA GLY A 394 1.62 -9.54 3.11
C GLY A 394 0.11 -9.30 3.00
N GLY A 395 -0.31 -8.07 3.29
CA GLY A 395 -1.72 -7.71 3.34
C GLY A 395 -2.35 -7.68 1.95
N GLY A 396 -3.32 -8.55 1.69
CA GLY A 396 -4.10 -8.51 0.45
C GLY A 396 -4.47 -9.86 -0.13
N SER A 397 -3.84 -10.95 0.33
CA SER A 397 -4.06 -12.33 -0.11
C SER A 397 -3.14 -13.26 0.70
N PHE A 398 -3.40 -14.57 0.70
CA PHE A 398 -2.49 -15.58 1.26
C PHE A 398 -2.03 -15.34 2.72
N PRO A 399 -2.95 -15.21 3.70
CA PRO A 399 -2.59 -14.83 5.07
C PRO A 399 -1.63 -15.79 5.79
N GLU A 400 -1.63 -17.08 5.41
CA GLU A 400 -0.82 -18.12 6.04
C GLU A 400 0.34 -18.62 5.16
N LEU A 401 0.51 -18.08 3.95
CA LEU A 401 1.52 -18.60 3.05
C LEU A 401 2.91 -18.21 3.54
N ASP A 402 3.71 -19.23 3.83
CA ASP A 402 5.14 -19.12 4.04
C ASP A 402 5.84 -19.18 2.68
N LEU A 403 6.66 -18.15 2.41
CA LEU A 403 7.51 -18.11 1.22
C LEU A 403 8.96 -18.36 1.66
N PRO A 404 9.55 -19.55 1.39
CA PRO A 404 10.91 -19.86 1.81
C PRO A 404 11.91 -18.80 1.36
N THR A 405 12.77 -18.34 2.26
CA THR A 405 13.79 -17.32 2.00
C THR A 405 15.08 -17.62 2.77
N ARG A 406 16.18 -17.00 2.34
CA ARG A 406 17.44 -16.96 3.09
C ARG A 406 17.75 -15.53 3.45
N CYS A 407 17.61 -15.20 4.72
CA CYS A 407 17.88 -13.87 5.25
C CYS A 407 19.35 -13.71 5.61
N VAL A 408 19.80 -12.45 5.69
CA VAL A 408 21.06 -12.07 6.34
C VAL A 408 20.71 -11.48 7.70
N THR A 409 21.27 -12.06 8.76
CA THR A 409 21.07 -11.62 10.15
C THR A 409 22.30 -10.90 10.67
N VAL A 410 22.09 -9.85 11.45
CA VAL A 410 23.15 -9.00 12.02
C VAL A 410 22.94 -8.89 13.52
N GLN A 411 23.95 -9.29 14.29
CA GLN A 411 24.01 -9.10 15.74
C GLN A 411 25.19 -8.20 16.10
N PRO A 412 24.97 -6.91 16.41
CA PRO A 412 26.03 -5.97 16.75
C PRO A 412 26.77 -6.37 18.05
N VAL A 413 28.08 -6.11 18.11
CA VAL A 413 28.91 -6.44 19.29
C VAL A 413 28.72 -5.43 20.43
N ASN A 414 28.68 -4.13 20.09
CA ASN A 414 28.70 -3.03 21.07
C ASN A 414 27.39 -2.23 21.14
N LEU A 415 26.35 -2.69 20.45
CA LEU A 415 25.05 -2.03 20.38
C LEU A 415 23.98 -3.08 20.61
N THR A 416 22.83 -2.71 21.19
CA THR A 416 21.67 -3.61 21.23
C THR A 416 21.00 -3.67 19.86
N VAL A 417 20.40 -4.80 19.49
CA VAL A 417 19.65 -4.92 18.22
C VAL A 417 18.52 -3.90 18.08
N SER A 418 17.80 -3.58 19.17
CA SER A 418 16.75 -2.56 19.14
C SER A 418 17.30 -1.16 18.78
N ARG A 419 18.44 -0.76 19.35
CA ARG A 419 19.11 0.50 18.97
C ARG A 419 19.62 0.48 17.52
N LEU A 420 20.10 -0.67 17.04
CA LEU A 420 20.48 -0.83 15.64
C LEU A 420 19.27 -0.63 14.71
N GLU A 421 18.15 -1.31 14.98
CA GLU A 421 16.92 -1.13 14.21
C GLU A 421 16.49 0.33 14.18
N THR A 422 16.48 1.00 15.33
CA THR A 422 16.04 2.39 15.39
C THR A 422 16.98 3.30 14.60
N ALA A 423 18.29 3.08 14.66
CA ALA A 423 19.25 3.83 13.87
C ALA A 423 19.11 3.56 12.36
N MET A 424 18.80 2.32 11.96
CA MET A 424 18.54 1.94 10.56
C MET A 424 17.22 2.52 10.04
N ARG A 425 16.17 2.56 10.86
CA ARG A 425 14.89 3.17 10.49
C ARG A 425 14.96 4.69 10.41
N LEU A 426 15.81 5.32 11.24
CA LEU A 426 16.02 6.77 11.25
C LEU A 426 17.14 7.23 10.30
N SER A 427 17.77 6.33 9.54
CA SER A 427 18.76 6.71 8.53
C SER A 427 18.10 7.34 7.30
N THR A 428 18.93 7.92 6.43
CA THR A 428 18.49 8.43 5.12
C THR A 428 19.27 7.69 4.02
N PRO A 429 18.63 6.82 3.21
CA PRO A 429 17.23 6.41 3.31
C PRO A 429 16.95 5.56 4.55
N ALA A 430 15.69 5.48 4.96
CA ALA A 430 15.25 4.60 6.03
C ALA A 430 15.32 3.14 5.58
N ILE A 431 15.81 2.24 6.43
CA ILE A 431 15.93 0.81 6.15
C ILE A 431 15.10 0.05 7.19
N ILE A 432 14.11 -0.71 6.71
CA ILE A 432 13.16 -1.43 7.57
C ILE A 432 13.44 -2.92 7.47
N GLY A 433 13.98 -3.50 8.53
CA GLY A 433 14.17 -4.94 8.72
C GLY A 433 13.24 -5.52 9.79
N ARG A 434 13.45 -6.78 10.18
CA ARG A 434 12.76 -7.43 11.30
C ARG A 434 13.70 -7.62 12.49
N ILE A 435 13.14 -7.79 13.68
CA ILE A 435 13.86 -8.28 14.86
C ILE A 435 13.25 -9.61 15.27
N GLU A 436 14.07 -10.65 15.39
CA GLU A 436 13.70 -11.96 15.91
C GLU A 436 14.93 -12.56 16.61
N ASP A 437 14.74 -13.24 17.74
CA ASP A 437 15.79 -13.88 18.54
C ASP A 437 17.05 -13.01 18.76
N ASP A 438 16.85 -11.73 19.11
CA ASP A 438 17.90 -10.72 19.29
C ASP A 438 18.86 -10.61 18.09
N ARG A 439 18.30 -10.64 16.87
CA ARG A 439 19.01 -10.37 15.62
C ARG A 439 18.23 -9.40 14.75
N TYR A 440 18.95 -8.52 14.06
CA TYR A 440 18.38 -7.69 13.01
C TYR A 440 18.39 -8.47 11.70
N ILE A 441 17.23 -8.65 11.09
CA ILE A 441 17.01 -9.53 9.95
C ILE A 441 16.72 -8.71 8.71
N LEU A 442 17.49 -8.99 7.65
CA LEU A 442 17.35 -8.40 6.33
C LEU A 442 16.97 -9.52 5.35
N ASP A 443 15.76 -9.46 4.83
CA ASP A 443 15.23 -10.42 3.87
C ASP A 443 15.44 -9.91 2.44
N PRO A 444 16.26 -10.59 1.61
CA PRO A 444 16.57 -10.15 0.25
C PRO A 444 15.39 -10.20 -0.72
N ARG A 445 14.27 -10.84 -0.38
CA ARG A 445 13.09 -10.92 -1.27
C ARG A 445 12.58 -9.55 -1.69
N THR A 446 12.56 -8.59 -0.77
CA THR A 446 11.99 -7.25 -0.98
C THR A 446 13.05 -6.17 -1.24
N ILE A 447 14.33 -6.53 -1.18
CA ILE A 447 15.45 -5.63 -1.45
C ILE A 447 15.64 -5.52 -2.98
N GLN A 448 15.52 -4.29 -3.46
CA GLN A 448 15.70 -3.97 -4.88
C GLN A 448 17.19 -3.92 -5.24
N ASP A 449 17.51 -4.10 -6.51
CA ASP A 449 18.90 -4.16 -6.97
C ASP A 449 19.64 -2.84 -6.67
N GLY A 450 20.87 -2.95 -6.17
CA GLY A 450 21.70 -1.81 -5.74
C GLY A 450 21.47 -1.38 -4.28
N GLN A 451 20.35 -1.75 -3.66
CA GLN A 451 20.04 -1.35 -2.28
C GLN A 451 20.95 -2.04 -1.25
N GLU A 452 21.55 -3.19 -1.57
CA GLU A 452 22.55 -3.87 -0.73
C GLU A 452 23.76 -2.99 -0.39
N THR A 453 24.17 -2.11 -1.31
CA THR A 453 25.29 -1.19 -1.11
C THR A 453 24.90 -0.07 -0.13
N ILE A 454 23.66 0.40 -0.22
CA ILE A 454 23.12 1.41 0.71
C ILE A 454 22.96 0.80 2.11
N ILE A 455 22.48 -0.45 2.21
CA ILE A 455 22.31 -1.15 3.48
C ILE A 455 23.66 -1.34 4.17
N SER A 456 24.65 -1.89 3.44
CA SER A 456 25.97 -2.18 4.00
C SER A 456 26.74 -0.92 4.43
N SER A 457 26.70 0.15 3.62
CA SER A 457 27.31 1.43 3.99
C SER A 457 26.63 2.09 5.20
N THR A 458 25.30 2.00 5.30
CA THR A 458 24.54 2.54 6.44
C THR A 458 24.86 1.78 7.73
N LEU A 459 24.90 0.43 7.68
CA LEU A 459 25.33 -0.39 8.81
C LEU A 459 26.75 -0.03 9.26
N ALA A 460 27.69 0.11 8.31
CA ALA A 460 29.06 0.46 8.63
C ALA A 460 29.17 1.82 9.32
N ARG A 461 28.40 2.82 8.88
CA ARG A 461 28.36 4.13 9.51
C ARG A 461 27.83 4.03 10.95
N ILE A 462 26.66 3.43 11.14
CA ILE A 462 26.00 3.31 12.46
C ILE A 462 26.86 2.52 13.45
N LEU A 463 27.50 1.44 13.03
CA LEU A 463 28.29 0.59 13.92
C LEU A 463 29.69 1.15 14.23
N LYS A 464 30.17 2.13 13.44
CA LYS A 464 31.45 2.83 13.68
C LYS A 464 31.27 4.09 14.53
N GLU A 465 30.11 4.73 14.46
CA GLU A 465 29.73 5.85 15.33
C GLU A 465 29.49 5.30 16.76
N LYS A 466 30.35 5.68 17.72
CA LYS A 466 30.33 5.20 19.12
C LYS A 466 29.14 5.76 19.91
#